data_AF-A0A0Q5CR17-F1
#
_entry.id   AF-A0A0Q5CR17-F1
#
_cell.length_a   1.000
_cell.length_b   1.000
_cell.length_c   1.000
_cell.angle_alpha   90.00
_cell.angle_beta   90.00
_cell.angle_gamma   90.00
#
_symmetry.space_group_name_H-M   'P 1'
#
loop_
_entity.id
_entity.type
_entity.pdbx_description
1 polymer ?
#
loop_
_entity_poly.entity_id
_entity_poly.type
_entity_poly.pdbx_seq_one_letter_code
_entity_poly.pdbx_strand_id
1 'polypeptide(L)' 'MGWKTPKVEYVNGYKIVEVDGPSFKVYEGDRQLGDDFPYSGEAAALANSLPKLDMPKPSHGLPSFR' A
#
# COMPACT_ATOMS: atom_id res chain seq x y z
N MET A 1 13.37 22.16 -12.70
CA MET A 1 12.35 21.13 -13.01
C MET A 1 11.80 20.67 -11.68
N GLY A 2 10.59 21.08 -11.32
CA GLY A 2 10.03 20.86 -9.98
C GLY A 2 9.69 19.39 -9.77
N TRP A 3 10.50 18.70 -8.97
CA TRP A 3 10.29 17.34 -8.54
C TRP A 3 9.09 17.36 -7.60
N LYS A 4 7.91 16.98 -8.11
CA LYS A 4 6.73 16.80 -7.27
C LYS A 4 6.97 15.53 -6.48
N THR A 5 7.10 15.66 -5.16
CA THR A 5 7.28 14.52 -4.27
C THR A 5 6.09 13.58 -4.47
N PRO A 6 6.30 12.32 -4.88
CA PRO A 6 5.20 11.38 -5.06
C PRO A 6 4.51 11.16 -3.72
N LYS A 7 3.19 11.28 -3.69
CA LYS A 7 2.41 11.02 -2.47
C LYS A 7 2.34 9.51 -2.26
N VAL A 8 2.74 9.07 -1.07
CA VAL A 8 2.66 7.67 -0.67
C VAL A 8 1.66 7.54 0.47
N GLU A 9 0.70 6.65 0.31
CA GLU A 9 -0.31 6.31 1.31
C GLU A 9 -0.28 4.81 1.58
N TYR A 10 -0.55 4.39 2.81
CA TYR A 10 -0.60 2.97 3.16
C TYR A 10 -2.02 2.60 3.56
N VAL A 11 -2.63 1.68 2.81
CA VAL A 11 -4.00 1.23 3.03
C VAL A 11 -3.99 -0.28 3.17
N ASN A 12 -4.52 -0.78 4.28
CA ASN A 12 -4.69 -2.22 4.52
C ASN A 12 -3.41 -3.07 4.43
N GLY A 13 -2.23 -2.45 4.62
CA GLY A 13 -0.93 -3.11 4.45
C GLY A 13 -0.26 -2.87 3.10
N TYR A 14 -0.97 -2.25 2.16
CA TYR A 14 -0.52 -1.98 0.81
C TYR A 14 -0.11 -0.52 0.63
N LYS A 15 0.95 -0.30 -0.13
CA LYS A 15 1.51 1.01 -0.42
C LYS A 15 0.92 1.56 -1.71
N ILE A 16 0.19 2.66 -1.63
CA ILE A 16 -0.35 3.40 -2.76
C ILE A 16 0.61 4.55 -3.07
N VAL A 17 1.04 4.69 -4.32
CA VAL A 17 1.96 5.74 -4.77
C VAL A 17 1.31 6.53 -5.90
N GLU A 18 1.19 7.86 -5.73
CA GLU A 18 0.85 8.81 -6.79
C GLU A 18 2.08 9.00 -7.69
N VAL A 19 1.97 8.59 -8.96
CA VAL A 19 3.03 8.78 -9.97
C VAL A 19 2.74 10.02 -10.82
N ASP A 20 3.72 10.51 -11.58
CA ASP A 20 3.60 11.74 -12.38
C ASP A 20 2.46 11.63 -13.41
N GLY A 21 1.32 12.24 -13.09
CA GLY A 21 0.04 12.09 -13.79
C GLY A 21 -1.12 11.91 -12.79
N PRO A 22 -2.39 11.84 -13.22
CA PRO A 22 -3.50 11.45 -12.36
C PRO A 22 -3.52 9.92 -12.20
N SER A 23 -2.39 9.31 -11.82
CA SER A 23 -2.24 7.85 -11.77
C SER A 23 -1.69 7.40 -10.41
N PHE A 24 -2.30 6.36 -9.86
CA PHE A 24 -1.98 5.77 -8.57
C PHE A 24 -1.62 4.30 -8.75
N LYS A 25 -0.57 3.85 -8.08
CA LYS A 25 -0.10 2.46 -8.14
C LYS A 25 -0.14 1.82 -6.77
N VAL A 26 -0.74 0.64 -6.66
CA VAL A 26 -0.77 -0.14 -5.43
C VAL A 26 0.42 -1.08 -5.40
N TYR A 27 1.09 -1.20 -4.27
CA TYR A 27 2.24 -2.07 -4.06
C TYR A 27 2.05 -2.92 -2.81
N GLU A 28 2.46 -4.17 -2.90
CA GLU A 28 2.67 -5.10 -1.81
C GLU A 28 4.17 -5.15 -1.51
N GLY A 29 4.63 -4.39 -0.52
CA GLY A 29 6.06 -4.18 -0.30
C GLY A 29 6.70 -3.50 -1.53
N ASP A 30 7.50 -4.27 -2.28
CA ASP A 30 8.18 -3.83 -3.50
C ASP A 30 7.48 -4.29 -4.80
N ARG A 31 6.41 -5.09 -4.70
CA ARG A 31 5.70 -5.65 -5.86
C ARG A 31 4.46 -4.81 -6.21
N GLN A 32 4.38 -4.29 -7.43
CA GLN A 32 3.16 -3.61 -7.90
C GLN A 32 2.00 -4.62 -8.02
N LEU A 33 0.83 -4.24 -7.53
CA LEU A 33 -0.42 -4.98 -7.65
C LEU A 33 -1.42 -4.22 -8.51
N GLY A 34 -1.89 -4.89 -9.55
CA GLY A 34 -2.86 -4.32 -10.49
C GLY A 34 -2.27 -3.27 -11.43
N ASP A 35 -3.18 -2.57 -12.09
CA ASP A 35 -2.89 -1.54 -13.08
C ASP A 35 -2.73 -0.16 -12.42
N ASP A 36 -2.47 0.88 -13.21
CA ASP A 36 -2.52 2.24 -12.70
C ASP A 36 -3.97 2.76 -12.59
N PHE A 37 -4.30 3.31 -11.42
CA PHE A 37 -5.62 3.82 -11.10
C PHE A 37 -5.72 5.31 -11.35
N PRO A 38 -6.80 5.83 -11.94
CA PRO A 38 -6.94 7.26 -12.19
C PRO A 38 -7.19 8.06 -10.89
N TYR A 39 -7.65 7.41 -9.82
CA TYR A 39 -7.95 8.05 -8.53
C TYR A 39 -7.46 7.22 -7.34
N SER A 40 -7.04 7.90 -6.26
CA SER A 40 -6.58 7.27 -5.03
C SER A 40 -7.66 6.40 -4.37
N GLY A 41 -8.93 6.79 -4.47
CA GLY A 41 -10.05 6.04 -3.92
C GLY A 41 -10.21 4.65 -4.53
N GLU A 42 -9.95 4.49 -5.84
CA GLU A 42 -10.00 3.18 -6.51
C GLU A 42 -8.82 2.30 -6.09
N ALA A 43 -7.61 2.87 -6.04
CA ALA A 43 -6.44 2.18 -5.52
C ALA A 43 -6.63 1.72 -4.06
N ALA A 44 -7.24 2.57 -3.22
CA ALA A 44 -7.55 2.26 -1.84
C ALA A 44 -8.67 1.21 -1.72
N ALA A 45 -9.66 1.21 -2.61
CA ALA A 45 -10.70 0.19 -2.66
C ALA A 45 -10.12 -1.19 -3.02
N LEU A 46 -9.19 -1.25 -3.99
CA LEU A 46 -8.45 -2.47 -4.29
C LEU A 46 -7.68 -2.95 -3.05
N ALA A 47 -6.88 -2.06 -2.45
CA ALA A 47 -6.09 -2.39 -1.27
C ALA A 47 -6.94 -2.93 -0.10
N ASN A 48 -8.12 -2.34 0.15
CA ASN A 48 -9.07 -2.82 1.16
C ASN A 48 -9.74 -4.15 0.80
N SER A 49 -9.92 -4.43 -0.49
CA SER A 49 -10.52 -5.69 -0.97
C SER A 49 -9.54 -6.86 -0.90
N LEU A 50 -8.24 -6.57 -0.87
CA LEU A 50 -7.20 -7.58 -0.69
C LEU A 50 -7.12 -8.06 0.77
N PRO A 51 -6.67 -9.30 1.00
CA PRO A 51 -6.39 -9.78 2.35
C PRO A 51 -5.39 -8.82 3.02
N LYS A 52 -5.64 -8.46 4.28
CA LYS A 52 -4.72 -7.58 5.01
C LYS A 52 -3.30 -8.10 4.92
N LEU A 53 -2.42 -7.30 4.35
CA LEU A 53 -1.00 -7.64 4.40
C LEU A 53 -0.60 -7.55 5.87
N ASP A 54 -0.29 -8.70 6.45
CA ASP A 54 0.40 -8.75 7.72
C ASP A 54 1.83 -8.24 7.46
N MET A 55 1.96 -6.91 7.31
CA MET A 55 3.18 -6.25 7.77
C MET A 55 3.43 -6.86 9.13
N PRO A 56 4.60 -7.44 9.40
CA PRO A 56 4.85 -8.15 10.64
C PRO A 56 4.52 -7.19 11.77
N LYS A 57 3.30 -7.30 12.29
CA LYS A 57 2.97 -6.83 13.61
C LYS A 57 3.99 -7.61 14.41
N PRO A 58 4.90 -6.95 15.16
CA PRO A 58 5.88 -7.68 15.95
C PRO A 58 5.05 -8.69 16.69
N SER A 59 5.20 -9.94 16.28
CA SER A 59 4.24 -10.97 16.61
C SER A 59 4.42 -11.05 18.10
N HIS A 60 3.44 -10.57 18.84
CA HIS A 60 3.37 -10.75 20.27
C HIS A 60 3.04 -12.24 20.51
N GLY A 61 3.82 -13.14 19.89
CA GLY A 61 4.28 -14.32 20.56
C GLY A 61 5.28 -13.85 21.59
N LEU A 62 4.77 -13.33 22.71
CA LEU A 62 5.39 -13.74 23.95
C LEU A 62 5.25 -15.26 23.94
N PRO A 63 6.33 -16.03 23.90
CA PRO A 63 6.20 -17.39 24.35
C PRO A 63 5.86 -17.25 25.84
N SER A 64 4.61 -17.53 26.20
CA SER A 64 4.26 -17.86 27.58
C SER A 64 4.98 -19.16 27.91
N PHE A 65 6.28 -19.06 28.15
CA PHE A 65 7.03 -20.06 28.85
C PHE A 65 6.67 -19.90 30.32
N ARG A 66 6.05 -20.97 30.83
CA ARG A 66 5.95 -21.40 32.23
C ARG A 66 4.65 -21.12 32.96
#